data_AF-A0A0V0GU60-F1
#
_entry.id   AF-A0A0V0GU60-F1
#
_cell.length_a   1.000
_cell.length_b   1.000
_cell.length_c   1.000
_cell.angle_alpha   90.00
_cell.angle_beta   90.00
_cell.angle_gamma   90.00
#
_symmetry.space_group_name_H-M   'P 1'
#
loop_
_entity.id
_entity.type
_entity.pdbx_description
1 polymer ?
#
loop_
_entity_poly.entity_id
_entity_poly.type
_entity_poly.pdbx_seq_one_letter_code
_entity_poly.pdbx_strand_id
1 'polypeptide(L)'
;KQGNRSSSSSCGSADVLEALGVAIELNPEGVKKCVEEVGIGFMMSPYYHPAMRIVTPVRRKLRVKTIFNILGPLLNPAWVPFAVVGVYNKI
;
A
#
# COMPACT_ATOMS: atom_id res chain seq x y z
N LYS A 1 -5.33 1.81 -6.71
CA LYS A 1 -3.93 1.43 -6.38
C LYS A 1 -3.77 1.32 -4.87
N GLN A 2 -3.29 0.20 -4.35
CA GLN A 2 -2.75 0.14 -2.98
C GLN A 2 -1.27 0.50 -3.01
N GLY A 3 -0.81 1.28 -2.02
CA GLY A 3 0.58 1.69 -1.92
C GLY A 3 0.99 2.06 -0.50
N ASN A 4 2.25 2.43 -0.34
CA ASN A 4 2.81 2.85 0.95
C ASN A 4 3.89 3.92 0.74
N ARG A 5 4.32 4.55 1.83
CA ARG A 5 5.55 5.34 1.85
C ARG A 5 6.77 4.43 1.73
N SER A 6 7.88 4.99 1.25
CA SER A 6 9.14 4.25 1.19
C SER A 6 9.56 3.75 2.58
N SER A 7 10.10 2.53 2.62
CA SER A 7 10.80 1.98 3.80
C SER A 7 12.27 1.63 3.53
N SER A 8 12.73 1.79 2.27
CA SER A 8 14.09 1.40 1.86
C SER A 8 14.59 2.03 0.54
N SER A 9 13.77 2.76 -0.24
CA SER A 9 14.16 3.46 -1.47
C SER A 9 14.11 4.99 -1.30
N SER A 10 14.53 5.75 -2.32
CA SER A 10 14.44 7.22 -2.35
C SER A 10 13.00 7.74 -2.27
N CYS A 11 12.02 7.02 -2.84
CA CYS A 11 10.59 7.36 -2.77
C CYS A 11 9.71 6.12 -2.96
N GLY A 12 8.54 6.13 -2.32
CA GLY A 12 7.45 5.16 -2.50
C GLY A 12 6.28 5.79 -3.26
N SER A 13 5.27 4.98 -3.57
CA SER A 13 4.11 5.45 -4.33
C SER A 13 3.35 6.59 -3.65
N ALA A 14 3.26 6.56 -2.31
CA ALA A 14 2.61 7.63 -1.57
C ALA A 14 3.40 8.93 -1.63
N ASP A 15 4.73 8.86 -1.54
CA ASP A 15 5.60 10.03 -1.55
C ASP A 15 5.52 10.77 -2.90
N VAL A 16 5.45 10.01 -4.01
CA VAL A 16 5.23 10.57 -5.35
C VAL A 16 3.86 11.24 -5.48
N LEU A 17 2.80 10.57 -5.02
CA LEU A 17 1.44 11.11 -5.14
C LEU A 17 1.22 12.34 -4.25
N GLU A 18 1.81 12.35 -3.06
CA GLU A 18 1.81 13.51 -2.16
C GLU A 18 2.52 14.70 -2.79
N ALA A 19 3.69 14.48 -3.41
CA ALA A 19 4.41 15.54 -4.13
C ALA A 19 3.63 16.11 -5.33
N LEU A 20 2.69 15.33 -5.90
CA LEU A 20 1.77 15.76 -6.96
C LEU A 20 0.48 16.43 -6.41
N GLY A 21 0.36 16.61 -5.10
CA GLY A 21 -0.79 17.25 -4.46
C GLY A 21 -1.99 16.32 -4.25
N VAL A 22 -1.83 15.01 -4.39
CA VAL A 22 -2.91 14.05 -4.13
C VAL A 22 -3.14 13.91 -2.63
N ALA A 23 -4.40 13.99 -2.21
CA ALA A 23 -4.81 13.62 -0.85
C ALA A 23 -4.65 12.10 -0.65
N ILE A 24 -3.50 11.67 -0.13
CA ILE A 24 -3.15 10.25 0.02
C ILE A 24 -3.74 9.60 1.29
N GLU A 25 -4.33 10.37 2.19
CA GLU A 25 -4.87 9.92 3.48
C GLU A 25 -6.41 9.86 3.50
N LEU A 26 -7.04 9.71 2.33
CA LEU A 26 -8.48 9.53 2.24
C LEU A 26 -8.94 8.25 2.96
N ASN A 27 -10.10 8.35 3.61
CA ASN A 27 -10.80 7.21 4.19
C ASN A 27 -11.47 6.35 3.09
N PRO A 28 -12.03 5.16 3.44
CA PRO A 28 -12.70 4.30 2.47
C PRO A 28 -13.77 5.01 1.64
N GLU A 29 -14.57 5.88 2.26
CA GLU A 29 -15.62 6.64 1.59
C GLU A 29 -15.06 7.61 0.54
N GLY A 30 -14.00 8.35 0.89
CA GLY A 30 -13.34 9.27 -0.03
C GLY A 30 -12.70 8.55 -1.21
N VAL A 31 -12.02 7.43 -0.96
CA VAL A 31 -11.43 6.62 -2.05
C VAL A 31 -12.52 6.03 -2.95
N LYS A 32 -13.64 5.56 -2.38
CA LYS A 32 -14.79 5.08 -3.15
C LYS A 32 -15.31 6.17 -4.08
N LYS A 33 -15.50 7.38 -3.58
CA LYS A 33 -15.92 8.53 -4.39
C LYS A 33 -14.97 8.81 -5.55
N CYS A 34 -13.65 8.80 -5.32
CA CYS A 34 -12.67 8.99 -6.40
C CYS A 34 -12.77 7.90 -7.48
N VAL A 35 -13.01 6.65 -7.10
CA VAL A 35 -13.18 5.54 -8.04
C VAL A 35 -14.49 5.69 -8.83
N GLU A 36 -15.58 6.10 -8.18
CA GLU A 36 -16.89 6.29 -8.82
C GLU A 36 -16.89 7.48 -9.81
N GLU A 37 -16.23 8.58 -9.46
CA GLU A 37 -16.25 9.81 -10.27
C GLU A 37 -15.15 9.85 -11.34
N VAL A 38 -13.95 9.34 -11.04
CA VAL A 38 -12.74 9.52 -11.88
C VAL A 38 -12.15 8.17 -12.32
N GLY A 39 -12.63 7.05 -11.78
CA GLY A 39 -12.16 5.70 -12.14
C GLY A 39 -10.84 5.29 -11.47
N ILE A 40 -10.25 6.13 -10.62
CA ILE A 40 -8.95 5.89 -9.98
C ILE A 40 -9.01 6.28 -8.50
N GLY A 41 -8.48 5.43 -7.63
CA GLY A 41 -8.32 5.70 -6.21
C GLY A 41 -6.98 5.21 -5.68
N PHE A 42 -6.46 5.88 -4.64
CA PHE A 42 -5.25 5.48 -3.92
C PHE A 42 -5.58 5.06 -2.49
N MET A 43 -5.11 3.88 -2.08
CA MET A 43 -5.29 3.35 -0.73
C MET A 43 -3.94 3.27 -0.02
N MET A 44 -3.74 4.13 0.96
CA MET A 44 -2.53 4.17 1.78
C MET A 44 -2.53 3.00 2.78
N SER A 45 -1.60 2.07 2.62
CA SER A 45 -1.64 0.75 3.26
C SER A 45 -1.80 0.78 4.79
N PRO A 46 -1.14 1.66 5.57
CA PRO A 46 -1.36 1.76 7.02
C PRO A 46 -2.82 2.00 7.45
N TYR A 47 -3.62 2.73 6.67
CA TYR A 47 -5.01 3.03 7.01
C TYR A 47 -5.93 1.84 6.74
N TYR A 48 -5.62 1.05 5.71
CA TYR A 48 -6.45 -0.09 5.30
C TYR A 48 -6.03 -1.41 5.93
N HIS A 49 -4.86 -1.46 6.55
CA HIS A 49 -4.32 -2.65 7.21
C HIS A 49 -3.94 -2.38 8.67
N PRO A 50 -4.88 -1.92 9.53
CA PRO A 50 -4.57 -1.51 10.90
C PRO A 50 -3.97 -2.65 11.75
N ALA A 51 -4.36 -3.90 11.47
CA ALA A 51 -3.82 -5.09 12.11
C ALA A 51 -2.29 -5.23 11.92
N MET A 52 -1.71 -4.64 10.86
CA MET A 52 -0.26 -4.68 10.62
C MET A 52 0.53 -3.93 11.70
N ARG A 53 -0.12 -3.07 12.50
CA ARG A 53 0.50 -2.43 13.67
C ARG A 53 0.96 -3.45 14.71
N ILE A 54 0.24 -4.57 14.84
CA ILE A 54 0.55 -5.64 15.81
C ILE A 54 1.89 -6.32 15.47
N VAL A 55 2.13 -6.58 14.19
CA VAL A 55 3.34 -7.30 13.72
C VAL A 55 4.53 -6.38 13.48
N THR A 56 4.31 -5.07 13.36
CA THR A 56 5.37 -4.09 13.06
C THR A 56 6.55 -4.13 14.05
N PRO A 57 6.36 -4.17 15.38
CA PRO A 57 7.47 -4.24 16.33
C PRO A 57 8.31 -5.52 16.17
N VAL A 58 7.67 -6.66 15.94
CA VAL A 58 8.35 -7.95 15.75
C VAL A 58 9.18 -7.92 14.46
N ARG A 59 8.60 -7.42 13.37
CA ARG A 59 9.31 -7.27 12.08
C ARG A 59 10.54 -6.37 12.21
N ARG A 60 10.44 -5.26 12.95
CA ARG A 60 11.57 -4.34 13.20
C ARG A 60 12.70 -5.00 14.01
N LYS A 61 12.38 -5.88 14.96
CA LYS A 61 13.37 -6.63 15.74
C LYS A 61 14.06 -7.70 14.91
N LEU A 62 13.32 -8.43 14.08
CA LEU A 62 13.86 -9.52 13.26
C LEU A 62 14.87 -9.06 12.20
N ARG A 63 14.66 -7.88 11.59
CA ARG A 63 15.54 -7.30 10.55
C ARG A 63 15.86 -8.22 9.36
N VAL A 64 15.02 -9.22 9.11
CA VAL A 64 15.10 -10.13 7.96
C VAL A 64 13.84 -10.03 7.11
N LYS A 65 13.93 -10.43 5.84
CA LYS A 65 12.75 -10.55 4.97
C LYS A 65 11.86 -11.66 5.49
N THR A 66 10.55 -11.42 5.50
CA THR A 66 9.52 -12.38 5.93
C THR A 66 8.39 -12.42 4.90
N ILE A 67 7.39 -13.28 5.11
CA ILE A 67 6.18 -13.33 4.27
C ILE A 67 5.49 -11.96 4.15
N PHE A 68 5.59 -11.09 5.16
CA PHE A 68 5.01 -9.74 5.11
C PHE A 68 5.64 -8.83 4.03
N ASN A 69 6.81 -9.17 3.49
CA ASN A 69 7.40 -8.45 2.37
C ASN A 69 6.73 -8.75 1.02
N ILE A 70 6.04 -9.90 0.90
CA ILE A 70 5.35 -10.31 -0.33
C ILE A 70 3.82 -10.19 -0.20
N LEU A 71 3.27 -10.16 1.01
CA LEU A 71 1.82 -10.07 1.23
C LEU A 71 1.21 -8.73 0.81
N GLY A 72 1.98 -7.64 0.83
CA GLY A 72 1.45 -6.29 0.58
C GLY A 72 0.56 -6.19 -0.67
N PRO A 73 1.05 -6.59 -1.87
CA PRO A 73 0.26 -6.59 -3.10
C PRO A 73 -0.91 -7.59 -3.14
N LEU A 74 -0.85 -8.66 -2.33
CA LEU A 74 -1.86 -9.71 -2.29
C LEU A 74 -3.05 -9.37 -1.39
N LEU A 75 -2.89 -8.39 -0.51
CA LEU A 75 -3.90 -7.95 0.45
C LEU A 75 -4.63 -6.69 -0.03
N ASN A 76 -4.99 -6.61 -1.31
CA ASN A 76 -5.70 -5.45 -1.83
C ASN A 76 -7.09 -5.31 -1.19
N PRO A 77 -7.37 -4.23 -0.43
CA PRO A 77 -8.64 -4.06 0.28
C PRO A 77 -9.87 -3.98 -0.62
N ALA A 78 -9.68 -3.62 -1.89
CA ALA A 78 -10.76 -3.45 -2.85
C ALA A 78 -11.11 -4.73 -3.62
N TRP A 79 -10.50 -5.89 -3.27
CA TRP A 79 -10.80 -7.20 -3.88
C TRP A 79 -10.80 -7.15 -5.43
N VAL A 80 -9.80 -6.47 -5.98
CA VAL A 80 -9.72 -6.23 -7.43
C VAL A 80 -9.51 -7.56 -8.18
N PRO A 81 -10.22 -7.79 -9.30
CA PRO A 81 -10.12 -9.05 -10.05
C PRO A 81 -8.82 -9.18 -10.85
N PHE A 82 -8.10 -8.06 -11.07
CA PHE A 82 -6.87 -8.01 -11.85
C PHE A 82 -5.77 -7.31 -11.06
N ALA A 83 -4.55 -7.86 -11.11
CA ALA A 83 -3.38 -7.28 -10.47
C ALA A 83 -2.11 -7.52 -11.29
N VAL A 84 -1.25 -6.52 -11.34
CA VAL A 84 0.13 -6.64 -11.83
C VAL A 84 1.05 -6.52 -10.62
N VAL A 85 1.78 -7.58 -10.31
CA VAL A 85 2.64 -7.67 -9.12
C VAL A 85 4.09 -7.83 -9.55
N GLY A 86 4.91 -6.82 -9.25
CA GLY A 86 6.36 -6.91 -9.42
C GLY A 86 7.00 -7.71 -8.28
N VAL A 87 7.92 -8.62 -8.63
CA VAL A 87 8.69 -9.42 -7.68
C VAL A 87 10.16 -8.99 -7.68
N TYR A 88 10.83 -9.11 -6.53
CA TYR A 88 12.21 -8.63 -6.36
C TYR A 88 13.28 -9.58 -6.93
N ASN A 89 12.91 -10.82 -7.25
CA ASN A 89 13.78 -11.78 -7.92
C ASN A 89 12.95 -12.69 -8.84
N LYS A 90 13.56 -13.19 -9.91
CA LYS A 90 13.03 -14.35 -10.64
C LYS A 90 13.17 -15.57 -9.73
N ILE A 91 12.20 -16.47 -9.79
CA ILE A 91 12.24 -17.76 -9.08
C ILE A 91 13.46 -18.53 -9.57
#